data_AF-A0A965B0U3-F1
#
_entry.id   AF-A0A965B0U3-F1
#
_cell.length_a   1.000
_cell.length_b   1.000
_cell.length_c   1.000
_cell.angle_alpha   90.00
_cell.angle_beta   90.00
_cell.angle_gamma   90.00
#
_symmetry.space_group_name_H-M   'P 1'
#
loop_
_entity.id
_entity.type
_entity.pdbx_description
1 polymer ?
#
loop_
_entity_poly.entity_id
_entity_poly.type
_entity_poly.pdbx_seq_one_letter_code
_entity_poly.pdbx_strand_id
1 'polypeptide(L)' 'MWTQTTTNDQIKEDSIVEAIRTQLKDRSDVGIRKYNTTLDRKDLSLSDWLEHAKQEALDFALYLERIKREVKEKGLDG' A
#
# COMPACT_ATOMS: atom_id res chain seq x y z
N MET A 1 2.20 48.34 2.62
CA MET A 1 2.60 47.22 1.76
C MET A 1 3.27 46.21 2.69
N TRP A 2 2.57 45.14 3.07
CA TRP A 2 3.12 44.13 3.98
C TRP A 2 4.00 43.17 3.18
N THR A 3 5.23 42.97 3.61
CA THR A 3 6.17 42.00 3.02
C THR A 3 5.72 40.59 3.40
N GLN A 4 5.52 39.71 2.42
CA GLN A 4 5.30 38.30 2.67
C GLN A 4 6.53 37.73 3.37
N THR A 5 6.40 37.41 4.66
CA THR A 5 7.34 36.54 5.35
C THR A 5 7.09 35.13 4.82
N THR A 6 7.84 34.73 3.79
CA THR A 6 7.94 33.33 3.39
C THR A 6 8.63 32.59 4.53
N THR A 7 7.86 32.01 5.45
CA THR A 7 8.38 30.96 6.33
C THR A 7 8.78 29.81 5.41
N ASN A 8 10.09 29.72 5.15
CA ASN A 8 10.71 28.55 4.54
C ASN A 8 10.67 27.41 5.55
N ASP A 9 9.46 26.90 5.80
CA ASP A 9 9.27 25.69 6.57
C ASP A 9 9.52 24.53 5.62
N GLN A 10 10.76 24.01 5.67
CA GLN A 10 11.13 22.83 4.91
C GLN A 10 10.29 21.67 5.44
N ILE A 11 9.20 21.33 4.73
CA ILE A 11 8.34 20.20 5.10
C ILE A 11 9.22 18.96 5.10
N LYS A 12 9.47 18.42 6.29
CA LYS A 12 10.22 17.18 6.45
C LYS A 12 9.36 16.03 5.94
N GLU A 13 9.74 15.46 4.80
CA GLU A 13 9.07 14.29 4.23
C GLU A 13 9.44 13.00 4.97
N ASP A 14 8.46 12.13 5.16
CA ASP A 14 8.68 10.78 5.65
C ASP A 14 9.04 9.86 4.48
N SER A 15 10.32 9.51 4.37
CA SER A 15 10.83 8.67 3.28
C SER A 15 10.15 7.30 3.19
N ILE A 16 9.66 6.75 4.32
CA ILE A 16 8.94 5.47 4.31
C ILE A 16 7.58 5.66 3.67
N VAL A 17 6.86 6.72 4.04
CA VAL A 17 5.55 7.04 3.45
C VAL A 17 5.67 7.25 1.94
N GLU A 18 6.66 8.03 1.49
CA GLU A 18 6.85 8.27 0.04
C GLU A 18 7.25 7.00 -0.73
N ALA A 19 8.04 6.11 -0.11
CA ALA A 19 8.34 4.81 -0.71
C ALA A 19 7.09 3.93 -0.87
N ILE A 20 6.20 3.90 0.13
CA ILE A 20 4.95 3.16 0.04
C ILE A 20 4.00 3.79 -0.99
N ARG A 21 3.91 5.12 -1.03
CA ARG A 21 3.11 5.85 -2.02
C ARG A 21 3.54 5.53 -3.46
N THR A 22 4.85 5.48 -3.70
CA THR A 22 5.41 5.11 -5.01
C THR A 22 5.06 3.67 -5.37
N GLN A 23 5.22 2.73 -4.44
CA GLN A 23 4.84 1.32 -4.67
C GLN A 23 3.34 1.16 -4.98
N LEU A 24 2.47 1.88 -4.28
CA LEU A 24 1.03 1.86 -4.54
C LEU A 24 0.71 2.37 -5.95
N LYS A 25 1.37 3.46 -6.36
CA LYS A 25 1.22 4.02 -7.71
C LYS A 25 1.66 3.02 -8.78
N ASP A 26 2.85 2.45 -8.64
CA ASP A 26 3.39 1.48 -9.61
C ASP A 26 2.50 0.25 -9.74
N ARG A 27 1.98 -0.26 -8.62
CA ARG A 27 1.02 -1.38 -8.62
C ARG A 27 -0.28 -1.01 -9.34
N SER A 28 -0.79 0.20 -9.12
CA SER A 28 -1.96 0.71 -9.84
C SER A 28 -1.71 0.78 -11.35
N ASP A 29 -0.57 1.33 -11.77
CA ASP A 29 -0.21 1.43 -13.19
C ASP A 29 -0.08 0.06 -13.87
N VAL A 30 0.49 -0.93 -13.18
CA VAL A 30 0.54 -2.32 -13.67
C VAL A 30 -0.87 -2.93 -13.77
N GLY A 31 -1.72 -2.74 -12.75
CA GLY A 31 -3.10 -3.20 -12.75
C GLY A 31 -3.91 -2.61 -13.92
N ILE A 32 -3.77 -1.30 -14.15
CA ILE A 32 -4.39 -0.60 -15.27
C ILE A 32 -3.90 -1.16 -16.60
N ARG A 33 -2.60 -1.36 -16.79
CA ARG A 33 -2.06 -1.94 -18.04
C ARG A 33 -2.55 -3.37 -18.27
N LYS A 34 -2.68 -4.18 -17.21
CA LYS A 34 -3.03 -5.60 -17.30
C LYS A 34 -4.52 -5.85 -17.49
N TYR A 35 -5.36 -5.07 -16.81
CA TYR A 35 -6.81 -5.30 -16.76
C TYR A 35 -7.62 -4.18 -17.42
N ASN A 36 -6.95 -3.15 -17.94
CA ASN A 36 -7.55 -1.95 -18.53
C ASN A 36 -8.64 -1.32 -17.64
N THR A 37 -8.43 -1.37 -16.32
CA THR A 37 -9.41 -0.95 -15.32
C THR A 37 -8.74 -0.37 -14.08
N THR A 38 -9.46 0.45 -13.33
CA THR A 38 -9.03 1.05 -12.06
C THR A 38 -9.90 0.53 -10.92
N LEU A 39 -9.62 0.96 -9.68
CA LEU A 39 -10.54 0.72 -8.56
C LEU A 39 -11.87 1.49 -8.70
N ASP A 40 -11.96 2.48 -9.60
CA ASP A 40 -13.21 3.22 -9.93
C ASP A 40 -14.15 2.43 -10.86
N ARG A 41 -13.82 1.18 -11.17
CA ARG A 41 -14.64 0.30 -11.99
C ARG A 41 -16.03 0.08 -11.36
N LYS A 42 -17.04 -0.06 -12.20
CA LYS A 42 -18.46 -0.13 -11.79
C LYS A 42 -19.12 -1.50 -12.04
N ASP A 43 -18.33 -2.46 -12.49
CA ASP A 43 -18.77 -3.79 -12.91
C ASP A 43 -18.72 -4.83 -11.78
N LEU A 44 -18.13 -4.51 -10.63
CA LEU A 44 -18.14 -5.35 -9.42
C LEU A 44 -19.22 -4.88 -8.43
N SER A 45 -19.92 -5.83 -7.81
CA SER A 45 -20.81 -5.53 -6.69
C SER A 45 -20.01 -5.31 -5.40
N LEU A 46 -20.62 -4.69 -4.38
CA LEU A 46 -19.99 -4.55 -3.06
C LEU A 46 -19.65 -5.91 -2.42
N SER A 47 -20.43 -6.96 -2.71
CA SER A 47 -20.14 -8.32 -2.24
C SER A 47 -18.89 -8.90 -2.90
N ASP A 48 -18.69 -8.64 -4.20
CA ASP A 48 -17.49 -9.08 -4.91
C ASP A 48 -16.25 -8.37 -4.38
N TRP A 49 -16.36 -7.06 -4.13
CA TRP A 49 -15.30 -6.29 -3.49
C TRP A 49 -14.93 -6.84 -2.11
N LEU A 50 -15.93 -7.18 -1.29
CA LEU A 50 -15.71 -7.78 0.02
C LEU A 50 -15.01 -9.14 -0.08
N GLU A 51 -15.45 -9.99 -1.01
CA GLU A 51 -14.86 -11.31 -1.21
C GLU A 51 -13.40 -11.19 -1.67
N HIS A 52 -13.10 -10.30 -2.62
CA HIS A 52 -11.74 -10.03 -3.07
C HIS A 52 -10.87 -9.50 -1.92
N ALA A 53 -11.36 -8.53 -1.15
CA ALA A 53 -10.64 -7.99 0.01
C ALA A 53 -10.36 -9.08 1.06
N LYS A 54 -11.31 -9.97 1.31
CA LYS A 54 -11.13 -11.12 2.21
C LYS A 54 -10.05 -12.08 1.70
N GLN A 55 -10.03 -12.37 0.40
CA GLN A 55 -9.00 -13.22 -0.21
C GLN A 55 -7.60 -12.60 -0.09
N GLU A 56 -7.44 -11.32 -0.41
CA GLU A 56 -6.17 -10.60 -0.27
C GLU A 56 -5.71 -10.54 1.21
N ALA A 57 -6.63 -10.41 2.16
CA ALA A 57 -6.32 -10.46 3.59
C ALA A 57 -5.86 -11.85 4.05
N LEU A 58 -6.42 -12.93 3.48
CA LEU A 58 -5.95 -14.29 3.74
C LEU A 58 -4.55 -14.52 3.17
N ASP A 59 -4.27 -14.03 1.96
CA ASP A 59 -2.93 -14.08 1.38
C ASP A 59 -1.92 -13.32 2.26
N PHE A 60 -2.29 -12.14 2.76
CA PHE A 60 -1.46 -11.41 3.72
C PHE A 60 -1.22 -12.21 5.01
N ALA A 61 -2.24 -12.87 5.57
CA ALA A 61 -2.09 -13.73 6.73
C ALA A 61 -1.12 -14.91 6.49
N LEU A 62 -1.12 -15.50 5.29
CA LEU A 62 -0.16 -16.54 4.90
C LEU A 62 1.27 -16.01 4.90
N TYR A 63 1.52 -14.81 4.37
CA TYR A 63 2.84 -14.17 4.42
C TYR A 63 3.28 -13.93 5.86
N LEU A 64 2.39 -13.44 6.74
CA LEU A 64 2.70 -13.23 8.14
C LEU A 64 3.07 -14.54 8.85
N GLU A 65 2.33 -15.62 8.62
CA GLU A 65 2.63 -16.94 9.19
C GLU A 65 3.98 -17.48 8.69
N ARG A 66 4.30 -17.30 7.41
CA ARG A 66 5.60 -17.68 6.85
C ARG A 66 6.75 -16.89 7.49
N ILE A 67 6.60 -15.57 7.62
CA ILE A 67 7.59 -14.69 8.25
C ILE A 67 7.79 -15.07 9.72
N LYS A 68 6.70 -15.32 10.45
CA LYS A 68 6.75 -15.75 11.86
C LYS A 68 7.54 -17.05 12.02
N ARG A 69 7.36 -18.02 11.11
CA ARG A 69 8.14 -19.27 11.11
C ARG A 69 9.63 -19.01 10.87
N GLU A 70 9.96 -18.19 9.87
CA GLU A 70 11.34 -17.82 9.56
C GLU A 70 12.03 -17.09 10.74
N VAL A 71 11.31 -16.17 11.40
CA VAL A 71 11.80 -15.46 12.60
C VAL A 71 12.11 -16.46 13.72
N LYS A 72 11.21 -17.43 13.96
CA LYS A 72 11.39 -18.46 14.98
C LYS A 72 12.54 -19.43 14.65
N GLU A 73 12.63 -19.89 13.40
CA GLU A 73 13.68 -20.81 12.95
C GLU A 73 15.08 -20.19 13.03
N LYS A 74 15.18 -18.86 12.84
CA LYS A 74 16.44 -18.12 12.91
C LYS A 74 16.74 -17.50 14.28
N GLY A 75 15.83 -17.66 15.27
CA GLY A 75 15.96 -17.07 16.60
C GLY A 75 16.02 -15.54 16.58
N LEU A 76 15.22 -14.90 15.72
CA LEU A 76 15.14 -13.44 15.56
C LEU A 76 14.00 -12.81 16.40
N ASP A 77 13.40 -13.58 17.30
CA ASP A 77 12.29 -13.19 18.17
C ASP A 77 12.72 -12.51 19.49
N GLY A 78 14.01 -12.17 19.61
CA GLY A 78 14.63 -11.53 20.78
C GLY A 78 14.50 -10.02 20.84
#